data_AF-A0A968Z5D4-F1
#
_entry.id   AF-A0A968Z5D4-F1
#
_cell.length_a   1.000
_cell.length_b   1.000
_cell.length_c   1.000
_cell.angle_alpha   90.00
_cell.angle_beta   90.00
_cell.angle_gamma   90.00
#
_symmetry.space_group_name_H-M   'P 1'
#
loop_
_entity.id
_entity.type
_entity.pdbx_description
1 polymer ?
#
loop_
_entity_poly.entity_id
_entity_poly.type
_entity_poly.pdbx_seq_one_letter_code
_entity_poly.pdbx_strand_id
1 'polypeptide(L)' 'MQISWQDFEAVEIRVGTITEVQEFPEAKKTAYKLKIDFGEFGIKKSSAQITDLYAVSDLIGKQVI' A
#
# COMPACT_ATOMS: atom_id res chain seq x y z
N MET A 1 16.29 10.88 17.99
CA MET A 1 16.41 9.41 17.89
C MET A 1 16.98 9.12 16.51
N GLN A 2 18.10 8.41 16.41
CA GLN A 2 18.74 8.04 15.13
C GLN A 2 18.81 6.52 15.05
N ILE A 3 18.63 5.96 13.85
CA ILE A 3 18.80 4.54 13.56
C ILE A 3 20.14 4.30 12.84
N SER A 4 20.68 3.10 12.94
CA SER A 4 21.89 2.72 12.20
C SER A 4 21.58 2.43 10.73
N TRP A 5 22.63 2.34 9.90
CA TRP A 5 22.48 1.90 8.51
C TRP A 5 21.97 0.45 8.42
N GLN A 6 22.44 -0.41 9.32
CA GLN A 6 22.02 -1.80 9.40
C GLN A 6 20.54 -1.93 9.73
N ASP A 7 20.00 -1.05 10.58
CA ASP A 7 18.56 -1.02 10.89
C ASP A 7 17.73 -0.65 9.65
N PHE A 8 18.24 0.22 8.78
CA PHE A 8 17.59 0.58 7.52
C PHE A 8 17.63 -0.58 6.52
N GLU A 9 18.81 -1.20 6.31
CA GLU A 9 18.97 -2.34 5.39
C GLU A 9 18.16 -3.58 5.81
N ALA A 10 17.86 -3.73 7.11
CA ALA A 10 17.02 -4.81 7.60
C ALA A 10 15.55 -4.70 7.14
N VAL A 11 15.11 -3.53 6.66
CA VAL A 11 13.74 -3.31 6.17
C VAL A 11 13.68 -3.63 4.68
N GLU A 12 12.85 -4.62 4.34
CA GLU A 12 12.62 -4.96 2.94
C GLU A 12 11.54 -4.06 2.32
N ILE A 13 11.98 -3.16 1.45
CA ILE A 13 11.14 -2.19 0.74
C ILE A 13 11.01 -2.65 -0.71
N ARG A 14 9.78 -2.74 -1.23
CA ARG A 14 9.54 -3.23 -2.61
C ARG A 14 8.52 -2.38 -3.35
N VAL A 15 8.64 -2.34 -4.66
CA VAL A 15 7.61 -1.76 -5.54
C VAL A 15 6.53 -2.81 -5.81
N GLY A 16 5.27 -2.43 -5.69
CA GLY A 16 4.13 -3.25 -6.07
C GLY A 16 3.11 -2.47 -6.91
N THR A 17 2.29 -3.19 -7.67
CA THR A 17 1.22 -2.60 -8.51
C THR A 17 -0.15 -2.87 -7.90
N ILE A 18 -0.96 -1.84 -7.71
CA ILE A 18 -2.31 -2.01 -7.18
C ILE A 18 -3.19 -2.71 -8.23
N THR A 19 -3.76 -3.86 -7.87
CA THR A 19 -4.63 -4.67 -8.74
C THR A 19 -6.10 -4.60 -8.33
N GLU A 20 -6.39 -4.26 -7.08
CA GLU A 20 -7.76 -4.12 -6.57
C GLU A 20 -7.83 -3.06 -5.48
N VAL A 21 -8.91 -2.29 -5.48
CA VAL A 21 -9.18 -1.22 -4.51
C VAL A 21 -10.64 -1.34 -4.09
N GLN A 22 -10.91 -1.32 -2.79
CA GLN A 22 -12.24 -1.34 -2.23
C GLN A 22 -12.37 -0.28 -1.15
N GLU A 23 -13.55 0.31 -1.00
CA GLU A 23 -13.87 1.17 0.15
C GLU A 23 -13.80 0.37 1.45
N PHE A 24 -13.36 1.01 2.53
CA PHE A 24 -13.30 0.41 3.86
C PHE A 24 -14.19 1.18 4.85
N PRO A 25 -15.53 1.10 4.71
CA PRO A 25 -16.46 1.85 5.56
C PRO A 25 -16.39 1.45 7.05
N GLU A 26 -15.95 0.24 7.35
CA GLU A 26 -15.76 -0.27 8.71
C GLU A 26 -14.51 0.30 9.41
N ALA A 27 -13.61 0.96 8.68
CA ALA A 27 -12.39 1.51 9.25
C ALA A 27 -12.70 2.74 10.12
N LYS A 28 -12.05 2.84 11.29
CA LYS A 28 -12.21 4.00 12.20
C LYS A 28 -11.88 5.33 11.53
N LYS A 29 -10.97 5.31 10.55
CA LYS A 29 -10.64 6.44 9.67
C LYS A 29 -10.86 6.00 8.23
N THR A 30 -11.38 6.89 7.40
CA THR A 30 -11.65 6.64 5.99
C THR A 30 -10.40 6.09 5.30
N ALA A 31 -10.55 4.91 4.70
CA ALA A 31 -9.44 4.20 4.07
C ALA A 31 -9.93 3.31 2.92
N TYR A 32 -8.99 2.87 2.10
CA TYR A 32 -9.21 1.82 1.11
C TYR A 32 -8.54 0.52 1.53
N LYS A 33 -9.18 -0.61 1.22
CA LYS A 33 -8.53 -1.93 1.16
C LYS A 33 -7.89 -2.07 -0.21
N LEU A 34 -6.60 -2.38 -0.24
CA LEU A 34 -5.82 -2.56 -1.46
C LEU A 34 -5.38 -4.01 -1.59
N LYS A 35 -5.38 -4.54 -2.82
CA LYS A 35 -4.53 -5.67 -3.20
C LYS A 35 -3.42 -5.15 -4.10
N ILE A 36 -2.19 -5.50 -3.75
CA ILE A 36 -0.98 -5.04 -4.41
C ILE A 36 -0.20 -6.27 -4.85
N ASP A 37 0.08 -6.35 -6.14
CA ASP A 37 0.91 -7.39 -6.74
C ASP A 37 2.38 -6.97 -6.66
N PHE A 38 3.18 -7.77 -5.96
CA PHE A 38 4.63 -7.59 -5.81
C PHE A 38 5.42 -8.59 -6.67
N GLY A 39 4.83 -9.14 -7.74
CA GLY A 39 5.48 -10.06 -8.66
C GLY A 39 5.78 -11.40 -8.00
N GLU A 40 7.05 -11.78 -7.91
CA GLU A 40 7.47 -13.05 -7.29
C GLU A 40 7.06 -13.18 -5.81
N PHE A 41 6.83 -12.05 -5.13
CA PHE A 41 6.39 -12.01 -3.74
C PHE A 41 4.88 -12.14 -3.55
N GLY A 42 4.15 -12.23 -4.67
CA GLY A 42 2.71 -12.44 -4.74
C GLY A 42 1.88 -11.22 -4.35
N ILE A 43 0.58 -11.45 -4.24
CA ILE A 43 -0.39 -10.40 -3.93
C ILE A 43 -0.54 -10.23 -2.42
N LYS A 44 -0.38 -8.99 -1.94
CA LYS A 44 -0.55 -8.63 -0.52
C LYS A 44 -1.75 -7.69 -0.35
N LYS A 45 -2.35 -7.75 0.83
CA LYS A 45 -3.45 -6.86 1.23
C LYS A 45 -2.90 -5.74 2.09
N SER A 46 -3.36 -4.52 1.85
CA SER A 46 -3.03 -3.35 2.67
C SER A 46 -4.28 -2.50 2.92
N SER A 47 -4.22 -1.63 3.92
CA SER A 47 -5.26 -0.64 4.23
C SER A 47 -4.61 0.74 4.30
N ALA A 48 -5.04 1.68 3.46
CA ALA A 48 -4.41 2.99 3.33
C ALA A 48 -5.42 4.14 3.45
N GLN A 49 -5.10 5.13 4.28
CA GLN A 49 -5.90 6.34 4.52
C GLN A 49 -5.52 7.43 3.50
N ILE A 50 -5.87 7.19 2.22
CA ILE A 50 -5.48 8.04 1.09
C ILE A 50 -6.68 8.60 0.31
N THR A 51 -7.86 8.52 0.91
CA THR A 51 -9.15 8.87 0.30
C THR A 51 -9.32 10.37 0.03
N ASP A 52 -8.53 11.21 0.69
CA ASP A 52 -8.62 12.67 0.54
C ASP A 52 -8.03 13.16 -0.79
N LEU A 53 -7.12 12.38 -1.39
CA LEU A 53 -6.37 12.77 -2.59
C LEU A 53 -6.56 11.82 -3.77
N TYR A 54 -7.02 10.59 -3.53
CA TYR A 54 -7.16 9.59 -4.57
C TYR A 54 -8.56 9.00 -4.56
N ALA A 55 -9.20 8.95 -5.73
CA ALA A 55 -10.36 8.12 -5.95
C ALA A 55 -9.94 6.67 -6.26
N VAL A 56 -10.88 5.75 -6.15
CA VAL A 56 -10.67 4.33 -6.48
C VAL A 56 -10.14 4.14 -7.90
N SER A 57 -10.66 4.91 -8.87
CA SER A 57 -10.25 4.87 -10.28
C SER A 57 -8.80 5.30 -10.50
N ASP A 58 -8.28 6.17 -9.62
CA ASP A 58 -6.91 6.67 -9.76
C ASP A 58 -5.89 5.62 -9.33
N LEU A 59 -6.28 4.68 -8.49
CA LEU A 59 -5.36 3.78 -7.80
C LEU A 59 -5.05 2.51 -8.57
N ILE A 60 -5.98 2.00 -9.38
CA ILE A 60 -5.77 0.78 -10.16
C ILE A 60 -4.60 0.96 -11.13
N GLY A 61 -3.65 0.02 -11.10
CA GLY A 61 -2.46 0.04 -11.96
C GLY A 61 -1.34 0.99 -11.49
N LYS A 62 -1.52 1.75 -10.40
CA LYS A 62 -0.43 2.56 -9.84
C LYS A 62 0.62 1.67 -9.17
N GLN A 63 1.88 2.02 -9.38
CA GLN A 63 2.99 1.47 -8.62
C GLN A 63 3.17 2.24 -7.30
N VAL A 64 3.40 1.49 -6.23
CA VAL A 64 3.58 2.00 -4.87
C VAL A 64 4.77 1.31 -4.20
N ILE A 65 5.25 1.93 -3.12
CA ILE A 65 6.28 1.38 -2.22
C ILE A 65 5.63 0.95 -0.92
#